data_AF-Q55063-F1
#
_entry.id   AF-Q55063-F1
#
_cell.length_a   1.000
_cell.length_b   1.000
_cell.length_c   1.000
_cell.angle_alpha   90.00
_cell.angle_beta   90.00
_cell.angle_gamma   90.00
#
_symmetry.space_group_name_H-M   'P 1'
#
loop_
_entity.id
_entity.type
_entity.pdbx_description
1 polymer ?
#
loop_
_entity_poly.entity_id
_entity_poly.type
_entity_poly.pdbx_seq_one_letter_code
_entity_poly.pdbx_strand_id
1 'polypeptide(L)'
;MATTADEVWQLLGELIQSQKETERRLQETERLLKEQSQKTDRQIQELSKQIGGLGKKFGSFTEGLALPSMETILYEKFAMEVVTPSVRVSKRGKHIELDVLAYANGEVNTAIVVEVKSHARQESIGQLITHLQS
;
A
#
# COMPACT_ATOMS: atom_id res chain seq x y z
N MET A 1 -12.51 -65.31 27.12
CA MET A 1 -13.97 -65.05 27.14
C MET A 1 -14.33 -64.62 25.72
N ALA A 2 -15.28 -65.29 25.07
CA ALA A 2 -15.68 -64.96 23.71
C ALA A 2 -16.70 -63.81 23.78
N THR A 3 -16.44 -62.73 23.06
CA THR A 3 -17.35 -61.59 22.93
C THR A 3 -18.66 -62.09 22.32
N THR A 4 -19.79 -61.78 22.95
CA THR A 4 -21.11 -62.21 22.43
C THR A 4 -21.53 -61.33 21.26
N ALA A 5 -22.42 -61.83 20.39
CA ALA A 5 -22.92 -61.05 19.26
C ALA A 5 -23.60 -59.74 19.71
N ASP A 6 -24.25 -59.73 20.88
CA ASP A 6 -24.92 -58.56 21.45
C ASP A 6 -23.91 -57.48 21.88
N GLU A 7 -22.78 -57.86 22.46
CA GLU A 7 -21.69 -56.94 22.81
C GLU A 7 -21.09 -56.28 21.57
N VAL A 8 -20.95 -57.02 20.46
CA VAL A 8 -20.47 -56.47 19.17
C VAL A 8 -21.45 -55.44 18.61
N TRP A 9 -22.76 -55.70 18.69
CA TRP A 9 -23.79 -54.75 18.23
C TRP A 9 -23.84 -53.48 19.07
N GLN A 10 -23.65 -53.58 20.38
CA GLN A 10 -23.55 -52.41 21.25
C GLN A 10 -22.33 -51.54 20.90
N LEU A 11 -21.15 -52.15 20.76
CA LEU A 11 -19.94 -51.44 20.37
C LEU A 11 -20.06 -50.77 19.00
N LEU A 12 -20.72 -51.42 18.04
CA LEU A 12 -20.98 -50.83 16.72
C LEU A 12 -21.93 -49.62 16.82
N GLY A 13 -22.96 -49.71 17.67
CA GLY A 13 -23.86 -48.59 17.94
C GLY A 13 -23.14 -47.39 18.53
N GLU A 14 -22.30 -47.61 19.53
CA GLU A 14 -21.46 -46.56 20.15
C GLU A 14 -20.48 -45.94 19.15
N LEU A 15 -19.84 -46.76 18.31
CA LEU A 15 -18.94 -46.29 17.26
C LEU A 15 -19.65 -45.37 16.25
N ILE A 16 -20.86 -45.74 15.82
CA ILE A 16 -21.66 -44.92 14.89
C ILE A 16 -22.03 -43.57 15.53
N GLN A 17 -22.39 -43.56 16.81
CA GLN A 17 -22.70 -42.30 17.52
C GLN A 17 -21.44 -41.43 17.67
N SER A 18 -20.31 -42.03 18.02
CA SER A 18 -19.02 -41.35 18.11
C SER A 18 -18.59 -40.73 16.77
N GLN A 19 -18.80 -41.45 15.65
CA GLN A 19 -18.53 -40.90 14.32
C GLN A 19 -19.44 -39.72 13.98
N LYS A 20 -20.75 -39.79 14.25
CA LYS A 20 -21.69 -38.69 14.01
C LYS A 20 -21.33 -37.45 14.83
N GLU A 21 -20.95 -37.63 16.08
CA GLU A 21 -20.50 -36.53 16.94
C GLU A 21 -19.18 -35.92 16.43
N THR A 22 -18.25 -36.77 15.96
CA THR A 22 -17.00 -36.30 15.35
C THR A 22 -17.26 -35.49 14.08
N GLU A 23 -18.15 -35.95 13.20
CA GLU A 23 -18.53 -35.23 11.98
C GLU A 23 -19.15 -33.86 12.28
N ARG A 24 -20.03 -33.79 13.29
CA ARG A 24 -20.61 -32.51 13.75
C ARG A 24 -19.55 -31.53 14.25
N ARG A 25 -18.62 -32.00 15.08
CA ARG A 25 -17.52 -31.18 15.59
C ARG A 25 -16.58 -30.70 14.48
N LEU A 26 -16.33 -31.54 13.48
CA LEU A 26 -15.55 -31.15 12.32
C LEU A 26 -16.25 -30.05 11.51
N GLN A 27 -17.54 -30.19 11.23
CA GLN A 27 -18.32 -29.16 10.53
C GLN A 27 -18.36 -27.82 11.30
N GLU A 28 -18.51 -27.87 12.62
CA GLU A 28 -18.46 -26.67 13.47
C GLU A 28 -17.07 -26.03 13.45
N THR A 29 -16.01 -26.84 13.51
CA THR A 29 -14.62 -26.38 13.43
C THR A 29 -14.33 -25.72 12.08
N GLU A 30 -14.75 -26.34 10.98
CA GLU A 30 -14.61 -25.78 9.63
C GLU A 30 -15.34 -24.44 9.50
N ARG A 31 -16.55 -24.34 10.04
CA ARG A 31 -17.31 -23.09 10.05
C ARG A 31 -16.59 -22.00 10.84
N LEU A 32 -16.11 -22.32 12.05
CA LEU A 32 -15.41 -21.36 12.90
C LEU A 32 -14.09 -20.91 12.27
N LEU A 33 -13.33 -21.84 11.67
CA LEU A 33 -12.11 -21.52 10.92
C LEU A 33 -12.41 -20.61 9.73
N LYS A 34 -13.48 -20.87 8.98
CA LYS A 34 -13.89 -20.03 7.85
C LYS A 34 -14.27 -18.62 8.31
N GLU A 35 -15.05 -18.50 9.39
CA GLU A 35 -15.43 -17.21 9.96
C GLU A 35 -14.21 -16.44 10.50
N GLN A 36 -13.29 -17.13 11.18
CA GLN A 36 -12.02 -16.53 11.63
C GLN A 36 -11.14 -16.09 10.46
N SER A 37 -10.99 -16.91 9.42
CA SER A 37 -10.24 -16.55 8.22
C SER A 37 -10.79 -15.30 7.58
N GLN A 38 -12.11 -15.22 7.37
CA GLN A 38 -12.76 -14.04 6.78
C GLN A 38 -12.58 -12.78 7.64
N LYS A 39 -12.62 -12.92 8.96
CA LYS A 39 -12.36 -11.80 9.88
C LYS A 39 -10.91 -11.31 9.77
N THR A 40 -9.95 -12.24 9.75
CA THR A 40 -8.53 -11.93 9.57
C THR A 40 -8.28 -11.24 8.22
N ASP A 41 -8.88 -11.74 7.13
CA ASP A 41 -8.74 -11.15 5.81
C ASP A 41 -9.22 -9.68 5.79
N ARG A 42 -10.37 -9.40 6.42
CA ARG A 42 -10.90 -8.02 6.55
C ARG A 42 -9.94 -7.13 7.34
N GLN A 43 -9.42 -7.63 8.46
CA GLN A 43 -8.46 -6.88 9.28
C GLN A 43 -7.17 -6.58 8.51
N ILE A 44 -6.63 -7.55 7.76
CA ILE A 44 -5.46 -7.35 6.90
C ILE A 44 -5.73 -6.31 5.82
N GLN A 45 -6.91 -6.33 5.19
CA GLN A 45 -7.29 -5.35 4.19
C GLN A 45 -7.40 -3.93 4.77
N GLU A 46 -8.00 -3.78 5.96
CA GLU A 46 -8.09 -2.50 6.66
C GLU A 46 -6.71 -1.97 7.06
N LEU A 47 -5.86 -2.83 7.63
CA LEU A 47 -4.48 -2.47 7.96
C LEU A 47 -3.70 -2.05 6.72
N SER A 48 -3.83 -2.78 5.61
CA SER A 48 -3.17 -2.45 4.34
C SER A 48 -3.60 -1.07 3.82
N LYS A 49 -4.89 -0.73 3.92
CA LYS A 49 -5.41 0.61 3.58
C LYS A 49 -4.85 1.70 4.49
N GLN A 50 -4.78 1.45 5.80
CA GLN A 50 -4.24 2.41 6.76
C GLN A 50 -2.74 2.64 6.55
N ILE A 51 -1.95 1.58 6.36
CA ILE A 51 -0.51 1.66 6.07
C ILE A 51 -0.26 2.40 4.77
N GLY A 52 -1.01 2.10 3.71
CA GLY A 52 -0.92 2.84 2.45
C GLY A 52 -1.28 4.33 2.61
N GLY A 53 -2.31 4.63 3.40
CA GLY A 53 -2.69 6.00 3.75
C GLY A 53 -1.61 6.75 4.53
N LEU A 54 -0.91 6.08 5.45
CA LEU A 54 0.23 6.64 6.16
C LEU A 54 1.38 6.94 5.19
N GLY A 55 1.74 6.00 4.32
CA GLY A 55 2.79 6.20 3.31
C GLY A 55 2.56 7.44 2.45
N LYS A 56 1.32 7.64 1.98
CA LYS A 56 0.93 8.85 1.22
C LYS A 56 1.10 10.12 2.03
N LYS A 57 0.67 10.13 3.30
CA LYS A 57 0.81 11.29 4.19
C LYS A 57 2.28 11.63 4.47
N PHE A 58 3.12 10.63 4.70
CA PHE A 58 4.56 10.82 4.91
C PHE A 58 5.24 11.47 3.70
N GLY A 59 4.86 11.09 2.47
CA GLY A 59 5.31 11.76 1.24
C GLY A 59 4.96 13.25 1.25
N SER A 60 3.66 13.57 1.33
CA SER A 60 3.18 14.96 1.33
C SER A 60 3.74 15.80 2.48
N PHE A 61 4.02 15.18 3.63
CA PHE A 61 4.63 15.87 4.76
C PHE A 61 6.10 16.19 4.50
N THR A 62 6.84 15.27 3.87
CA THR A 62 8.24 15.51 3.48
C THR A 62 8.34 16.66 2.48
N GLU A 63 7.46 16.67 1.47
CA GLU A 63 7.33 17.77 0.50
C GLU A 63 7.04 19.10 1.20
N GLY A 64 6.03 19.13 2.08
CA GLY A 64 5.65 20.33 2.82
C GLY A 64 6.75 20.87 3.74
N LEU A 65 7.56 20.00 4.36
CA LEU A 65 8.71 20.40 5.17
C LEU A 65 9.87 20.94 4.32
N ALA A 66 10.08 20.37 3.13
CA ALA A 66 11.17 20.79 2.24
C ALA A 66 10.84 22.11 1.53
N LEU A 67 9.56 22.37 1.24
CA LEU A 67 9.12 23.48 0.38
C LEU A 67 9.71 24.84 0.73
N PRO A 68 9.69 25.33 1.99
CA PRO A 68 10.25 26.64 2.31
C PRO A 68 11.74 26.76 1.96
N SER A 69 12.52 25.73 2.30
CA SER A 69 13.96 25.71 2.01
C SER A 69 14.25 25.62 0.51
N MET A 70 13.42 24.87 -0.24
CA MET A 70 13.54 24.76 -1.68
C MET A 70 13.19 26.06 -2.38
N GLU A 71 12.12 26.75 -1.96
CA GLU A 71 11.76 28.07 -2.47
C GLU A 71 12.91 29.06 -2.28
N THR A 72 13.49 29.14 -1.07
CA THR A 72 14.68 29.97 -0.81
C THR A 72 15.81 29.66 -1.80
N ILE A 73 16.13 28.39 -2.02
CA ILE A 73 17.19 27.99 -2.95
C ILE A 73 16.84 28.39 -4.40
N LEU A 74 15.62 28.15 -4.85
CA LEU A 74 15.18 28.42 -6.21
C LEU A 74 15.17 29.92 -6.53
N TYR A 75 14.66 30.75 -5.61
CA TYR A 75 14.66 32.20 -5.78
C TYR A 75 16.06 32.80 -5.64
N GLU A 76 16.78 32.50 -4.55
CA GLU A 76 18.01 33.21 -4.21
C GLU A 76 19.25 32.69 -4.95
N LYS A 77 19.34 31.37 -5.17
CA LYS A 77 20.54 30.76 -5.79
C LYS A 77 20.37 30.52 -7.28
N PHE A 78 19.15 30.17 -7.71
CA PHE A 78 18.87 29.87 -9.11
C PHE A 78 18.16 31.01 -9.85
N ALA A 79 17.81 32.11 -9.17
CA ALA A 79 17.14 33.28 -9.76
C ALA A 79 15.86 32.90 -10.54
N MET A 80 15.12 31.90 -10.05
CA MET A 80 13.82 31.54 -10.62
C MET A 80 12.81 32.64 -10.31
N GLU A 81 11.92 32.95 -11.26
CA GLU A 81 10.91 34.00 -11.11
C GLU A 81 9.59 33.43 -10.58
N VAL A 82 9.27 32.22 -11.01
CA VAL A 82 8.06 31.50 -10.62
C VAL A 82 8.45 30.16 -10.05
N VAL A 83 7.95 29.85 -8.86
CA VAL A 83 8.02 28.53 -8.23
C VAL A 83 6.59 28.06 -7.96
N THR A 84 6.25 26.87 -8.45
CA THR A 84 4.90 26.30 -8.29
C THR A 84 5.01 24.87 -7.74
N PRO A 85 4.49 24.60 -6.53
CA PRO A 85 4.40 23.25 -6.01
C PRO A 85 3.21 22.47 -6.61
N SER A 86 3.26 21.14 -6.54
CA SER A 86 2.18 20.21 -6.89
C SER A 86 1.64 20.40 -8.32
N VAL A 87 2.53 20.45 -9.30
CA VAL A 87 2.18 20.68 -10.71
C VAL A 87 1.70 19.38 -11.34
N ARG A 88 0.48 19.39 -11.87
CA ARG A 88 -0.11 18.26 -12.58
C ARG A 88 -0.14 18.53 -14.08
N VAL A 89 0.49 17.66 -14.84
CA VAL A 89 0.60 17.74 -16.30
C VAL A 89 -0.18 16.59 -16.92
N SER A 90 -1.01 16.88 -17.92
CA SER A 90 -1.67 15.86 -18.74
C SER A 90 -1.31 16.05 -20.20
N LYS A 91 -0.79 15.00 -20.84
CA LYS A 91 -0.40 15.02 -22.25
C LYS A 91 -0.63 13.66 -22.87
N ARG A 92 -1.41 13.61 -23.97
CA ARG A 92 -1.69 12.38 -24.74
C ARG A 92 -2.19 11.21 -23.85
N GLY A 93 -3.05 11.52 -22.88
CA GLY A 93 -3.59 10.52 -21.94
C GLY A 93 -2.64 10.06 -20.84
N LYS A 94 -1.40 10.59 -20.79
CA LYS A 94 -0.48 10.40 -19.67
C LYS A 94 -0.63 11.54 -18.67
N HIS A 95 -0.57 11.19 -17.40
CA HIS A 95 -0.63 12.14 -16.29
C HIS A 95 0.66 12.04 -15.49
N ILE A 96 1.31 13.19 -15.27
CA ILE A 96 2.53 13.31 -14.47
C ILE A 96 2.24 14.35 -13.38
N GLU A 97 2.68 14.06 -12.16
CA GLU A 97 2.70 15.00 -11.05
C GLU A 97 4.15 15.32 -10.75
N LEU A 98 4.46 16.61 -10.67
CA LEU A 98 5.77 17.14 -10.30
C LEU A 98 5.63 17.81 -8.94
N ASP A 99 6.53 17.49 -8.02
CA ASP A 99 6.48 18.07 -6.67
C ASP A 99 6.67 19.58 -6.72
N VAL A 100 7.63 20.07 -7.53
CA VAL A 100 7.80 21.50 -7.83
C VAL A 100 8.26 21.70 -9.28
N LEU A 101 7.68 22.71 -9.93
CA LEU A 101 8.19 23.29 -11.18
C LEU A 101 8.55 24.75 -10.93
N ALA A 102 9.78 25.12 -11.26
CA ALA A 102 10.23 26.51 -11.25
C ALA A 102 10.67 26.94 -12.65
N TYR A 103 10.42 28.19 -13.01
CA TYR A 103 10.87 28.73 -14.29
C TYR A 103 11.14 30.23 -14.23
N ALA A 104 12.00 30.69 -15.13
CA ALA A 104 12.32 32.09 -15.36
C ALA A 104 12.54 32.33 -16.85
N ASN A 105 12.09 33.48 -17.36
CA ASN A 105 12.24 33.86 -18.76
C ASN A 105 13.20 35.05 -18.88
N GLY A 106 14.50 34.76 -18.88
CA GLY A 106 15.56 35.74 -19.12
C GLY A 106 16.07 35.71 -20.56
N GLU A 107 17.38 35.93 -20.73
CA GLU A 107 18.05 35.75 -22.04
C GLU A 107 17.91 34.32 -22.57
N VAL A 108 17.84 33.35 -21.65
CA VAL A 108 17.52 31.94 -21.92
C VAL A 108 16.37 31.53 -21.00
N ASN A 109 15.32 30.98 -21.58
CA ASN A 109 14.21 30.41 -20.82
C ASN A 109 14.71 29.17 -20.06
N THR A 110 14.60 29.21 -18.73
CA THR A 110 15.08 28.15 -17.84
C THR A 110 13.92 27.56 -17.07
N ALA A 111 13.87 26.23 -16.98
CA ALA A 111 12.93 25.50 -16.14
C ALA A 111 13.68 24.48 -15.28
N ILE A 112 13.32 24.41 -13.99
CA ILE A 112 13.85 23.46 -13.01
C ILE A 112 12.69 22.62 -12.48
N VAL A 113 12.84 21.31 -12.53
CA VAL A 113 11.92 20.35 -11.90
C VAL A 113 12.61 19.85 -10.62
N VAL A 114 11.87 19.87 -9.51
CA VAL A 114 12.34 19.31 -8.24
C VAL A 114 11.43 18.16 -7.84
N GLU A 115 12.05 17.06 -7.44
CA GLU A 115 11.41 15.88 -6.86
C GLU A 115 11.88 15.75 -5.41
N VAL A 116 10.95 15.61 -4.48
CA VAL A 116 11.22 15.44 -3.06
C VAL A 116 11.10 13.97 -2.69
N LYS A 117 12.15 13.44 -2.05
CA LYS A 117 12.16 12.09 -1.49
C LYS A 117 12.55 12.15 -0.03
N SER A 118 11.88 11.36 0.81
CA SER A 118 12.29 11.18 2.20
C SER A 118 13.69 10.59 2.32
N HIS A 119 14.07 9.73 1.36
CA HIS A 119 15.42 9.19 1.21
C HIS A 119 15.80 9.20 -0.26
N ALA A 120 16.72 10.09 -0.65
CA ALA A 120 17.24 10.14 -2.01
C ALA A 120 18.13 8.94 -2.29
N ARG A 121 17.89 8.23 -3.40
CA ARG A 121 18.73 7.14 -3.90
C ARG A 121 19.04 7.33 -5.38
N GLN A 122 20.09 6.67 -5.88
CA GLN A 122 20.49 6.80 -7.28
C GLN A 122 19.39 6.32 -8.23
N GLU A 123 18.64 5.28 -7.85
CA GLU A 123 17.52 4.77 -8.64
C GLU A 123 16.40 5.81 -8.78
N SER A 124 16.22 6.67 -7.79
CA SER A 124 15.22 7.75 -7.82
C SER A 124 15.50 8.78 -8.92
N ILE A 125 16.78 9.01 -9.22
CA ILE A 125 17.19 9.91 -10.31
C ILE A 125 16.80 9.31 -11.66
N GLY A 126 17.06 8.01 -11.85
CA GLY A 126 16.67 7.29 -13.09
C GLY A 126 15.16 7.27 -13.30
N GLN A 127 14.38 7.10 -12.22
CA GLN A 127 12.92 7.16 -12.26
C GLN A 127 12.42 8.55 -12.70
N LEU A 128 12.97 9.63 -12.12
CA LEU A 128 12.61 11.00 -12.50
C LEU A 128 12.88 11.27 -13.98
N ILE A 129 14.05 10.89 -14.49
CA ILE A 129 14.39 11.05 -15.91
C ILE A 129 13.39 10.30 -16.79
N THR A 130 13.07 9.05 -16.43
CA THR A 130 12.13 8.22 -17.18
C THR A 130 10.74 8.85 -17.21
N HIS A 131 10.25 9.38 -16.07
CA HIS A 131 8.95 10.05 -15.98
C HIS A 131 8.89 11.29 -16.88
N LEU A 132 9.93 12.12 -16.88
CA LEU A 132 9.99 13.35 -17.69
C LEU A 132 10.10 13.09 -19.20
N GLN A 133 10.62 11.93 -19.62
CA GLN A 133 10.78 11.55 -21.02
C GLN A 133 9.57 10.81 -21.61
N SER A 134 8.64 10.35 -20.77
CA SER A 134 7.48 9.54 -21.17
C SER A 134 6.31 10.36 -21.72
#